data_AF-U2H0X8-F1
#
_entry.id   AF-U2H0X8-F1
#
_cell.length_a   1.000
_cell.length_b   1.000
_cell.length_c   1.000
_cell.angle_alpha   90.00
_cell.angle_beta   90.00
_cell.angle_gamma   90.00
#
_symmetry.space_group_name_H-M   'P 1'
#
loop_
_entity.id
_entity.type
_entity.pdbx_description
1 polymer ?
#
loop_
_entity_poly.entity_id
_entity_poly.type
_entity_poly.pdbx_seq_one_letter_code
_entity_poly.pdbx_strand_id
1 'polypeptide(L)' 'MSQSGNPVRGKTRAEVYAELIQAQKDGLIPSGKADYPPSQATIQRNRELYQLRRASVN' A
#
# COMPACT_ATOMS: atom_id res chain seq x y z
N MET A 1 15.68 28.93 24.27
CA MET A 1 14.66 28.32 23.37
C MET A 1 15.12 26.90 23.06
N SER A 2 14.60 25.90 23.77
CA SER A 2 14.99 24.50 23.59
C SER A 2 13.98 23.81 22.69
N GLN A 3 14.36 23.47 21.45
CA GLN A 3 13.55 22.57 20.64
C GLN A 3 13.78 21.14 21.12
N SER A 4 12.92 20.67 22.01
CA SER A 4 12.72 19.25 22.30
C SER A 4 12.03 18.60 21.09
N GLY A 5 12.80 18.39 20.02
CA GLY A 5 12.37 17.59 18.89
C GLY A 5 12.33 16.12 19.30
N ASN A 6 11.13 15.57 19.45
CA ASN A 6 10.93 14.12 19.56
C ASN A 6 11.65 13.47 18.36
N PRO A 7 12.61 12.54 18.54
CA PRO A 7 13.24 11.90 17.40
C PRO A 7 12.14 11.17 16.64
N VAL A 8 11.79 11.66 15.45
CA VAL A 8 10.85 10.99 14.55
C VAL A 8 11.52 9.69 14.14
N ARG A 9 11.25 8.61 14.88
CA ARG A 9 11.66 7.26 14.49
C ARG A 9 10.91 6.96 13.20
N GLY A 10 11.63 6.99 12.08
CA GLY A 10 11.09 6.56 10.79
C GLY A 10 10.64 5.10 10.87
N LYS A 11 9.68 4.75 10.00
CA LYS A 11 9.18 3.37 9.92
C LYS A 11 10.34 2.41 9.67
N THR A 12 10.34 1.30 10.38
CA THR A 12 11.26 0.21 10.10
C THR A 12 10.93 -0.41 8.73
N ARG A 13 11.90 -1.08 8.13
CA ARG A 13 11.69 -1.81 6.86
C ARG A 13 10.54 -2.81 6.96
N ALA A 14 10.40 -3.49 8.11
CA ALA A 14 9.33 -4.45 8.35
C ALA A 14 7.95 -3.77 8.37
N GLU A 15 7.82 -2.61 9.00
CA GLU A 15 6.58 -1.82 9.03
C GLU A 15 6.21 -1.34 7.63
N VAL A 16 7.17 -0.83 6.85
CA VAL A 16 6.92 -0.42 5.47
C VAL A 16 6.42 -1.60 4.62
N TYR A 17 7.00 -2.79 4.78
CA TYR A 17 6.53 -3.98 4.06
C TYR A 17 5.11 -4.38 4.48
N ALA A 18 4.79 -4.32 5.78
CA ALA A 18 3.46 -4.63 6.26
C ALA A 18 2.41 -3.70 5.63
N GLU A 19 2.71 -2.40 5.55
CA GLU A 19 1.84 -1.41 4.91
C GLU A 19 1.72 -1.62 3.40
N LEU A 20 2.82 -1.97 2.72
CA LEU A 20 2.77 -2.28 1.29
C LEU A 20 1.88 -3.49 0.99
N ILE A 21 1.95 -4.54 1.82
CA ILE A 21 1.06 -5.70 1.71
C ILE A 21 -0.39 -5.28 1.93
N GLN A 22 -0.65 -4.42 2.91
CA GLN A 22 -1.99 -3.91 3.18
C GLN A 22 -2.53 -3.08 2.01
N ALA A 23 -1.72 -2.16 1.46
CA ALA A 23 -2.11 -1.36 0.30
C ALA A 23 -2.39 -2.20 -0.96
N GLN A 24 -1.68 -3.32 -1.15
CA GLN A 24 -1.99 -4.28 -2.21
C GLN A 24 -3.32 -4.99 -1.99
N LYS A 25 -3.60 -5.42 -0.75
CA LYS A 25 -4.90 -6.01 -0.37
C LYS A 25 -6.04 -5.03 -0.60
N ASP A 26 -5.84 -3.76 -0.27
CA ASP A 26 -6.82 -2.69 -0.40
C ASP A 26 -6.96 -2.17 -1.83
N GLY A 27 -6.16 -2.64 -2.78
CA GLY A 27 -6.19 -2.25 -4.19
C GLY A 27 -5.63 -0.86 -4.48
N LEU A 28 -4.95 -0.23 -3.52
CA LEU A 28 -4.49 1.16 -3.60
C LEU A 28 -3.22 1.35 -4.43
N ILE A 29 -2.57 0.25 -4.86
CA ILE A 29 -1.36 0.32 -5.67
C ILE A 29 -1.73 0.62 -7.13
N PRO A 30 -1.36 1.79 -7.69
CA PRO A 30 -1.65 2.11 -9.09
C PRO A 30 -1.01 1.11 -10.05
N SER A 31 -1.73 0.74 -11.10
CA SER A 31 -1.18 -0.14 -12.15
C SER A 31 -0.29 0.59 -13.15
N GLY A 32 -0.37 1.93 -13.21
CA GLY A 32 0.37 2.76 -14.16
C GLY A 32 0.93 4.03 -13.52
N LYS A 33 1.96 4.61 -14.15
CA LYS A 33 2.68 5.78 -13.60
C LYS A 33 1.86 7.07 -13.53
N ALA A 34 0.79 7.18 -14.32
CA ALA A 34 -0.10 8.34 -14.36
C ALA A 34 -1.42 8.15 -13.59
N ASP A 35 -1.65 6.97 -12.99
CA ASP A 35 -2.90 6.62 -12.29
C ASP A 35 -2.80 6.94 -10.79
N TYR A 36 -2.27 8.12 -10.46
CA TYR A 36 -2.14 8.59 -9.09
C TYR A 36 -2.89 9.91 -8.86
N PRO A 37 -3.84 9.96 -7.92
CA PRO A 37 -4.37 8.83 -7.13
C PRO A 37 -5.19 7.85 -8.00
N PRO A 38 -5.21 6.54 -7.68
CA PRO A 38 -5.94 5.57 -8.47
C PRO A 38 -7.44 5.82 -8.39
N SER A 39 -8.14 5.63 -9.51
CA SER A 39 -9.61 5.73 -9.54
C SER A 39 -10.27 4.61 -8.71
N GLN A 40 -11.53 4.81 -8.29
CA GLN A 40 -12.32 3.77 -7.60
C GLN A 40 -12.44 2.49 -8.45
N ALA A 41 -12.57 2.62 -9.77
CA ALA A 41 -12.61 1.48 -10.69
C ALA A 41 -11.27 0.72 -10.70
N THR A 42 -10.14 1.44 -10.70
CA THR A 42 -8.81 0.83 -10.57
C THR A 42 -8.69 0.09 -9.25
N ILE A 43 -9.10 0.72 -8.13
CA ILE A 43 -9.03 0.12 -6.79
C ILE A 43 -9.82 -1.20 -6.75
N GLN A 44 -11.07 -1.20 -7.24
CA GLN A 44 -11.91 -2.38 -7.25
C GLN A 44 -11.28 -3.52 -8.07
N ARG A 45 -10.83 -3.21 -9.28
CA ARG A 45 -10.12 -4.17 -10.14
C ARG A 45 -8.88 -4.74 -9.47
N ASN A 46 -8.07 -3.91 -8.81
CA ASN A 46 -6.85 -4.35 -8.14
C ASN A 46 -7.15 -5.30 -6.98
N ARG A 47 -8.21 -5.05 -6.20
CA ARG A 47 -8.66 -5.96 -5.14
C ARG A 47 -9.02 -7.33 -5.68
N GLU A 48 -9.78 -7.38 -6.77
CA GLU A 48 -10.17 -8.64 -7.43
C GLU A 48 -8.95 -9.41 -7.91
N LEU A 49 -8.00 -8.73 -8.58
CA LEU A 49 -6.75 -9.34 -9.03
C LEU A 49 -5.89 -9.86 -7.86
N TYR A 50 -5.87 -9.14 -6.74
CA TYR A 50 -5.19 -9.60 -5.54
C TYR A 50 -5.81 -10.90 -5.01
N GLN A 51 -7.15 -10.95 -4.91
CA GLN A 51 -7.86 -12.15 -4.46
C GLN A 51 -7.65 -13.34 -5.39
N LEU A 52 -7.74 -13.15 -6.71
CA LEU A 52 -7.50 -14.19 -7.70
C LEU A 52 -6.08 -14.77 -7.57
N ARG A 53 -5.07 -13.90 -7.44
CA ARG A 53 -3.67 -14.32 -7.24
C ARG A 53 -3.46 -15.07 -5.94
N ARG A 54 -4.23 -14.77 -4.88
CA ARG A 54 -4.15 -15.50 -3.60
C ARG A 54 -4.89 -16.84 -3.67
N ALA A 55 -6.02 -16.89 -4.35
CA ALA A 55 -6.80 -18.12 -4.55
C ALA A 55 -6.05 -19.14 -5.41
N SER A 56 -5.26 -18.68 -6.40
CA SER A 56 -4.45 -19.54 -7.28
C SER A 56 -3.16 -20.08 -6.64
N VAL A 57 -2.88 -19.76 -5.37
CA VAL A 57 -1.66 -20.17 -4.64
C VAL A 57 -1.98 -21.26 -3.60
N ASN A 58 -3.10 -21.95 -3.74
CA ASN A 58 -3.51 -23.09 -2.94
C ASN A 58 -3.62 -24.36 -3.78
#